data_AF-A0A2P6W781-F1
#
_entry.id   AF-A0A2P6W781-F1
#
_cell.length_a   1.000
_cell.length_b   1.000
_cell.length_c   1.000
_cell.angle_alpha   90.00
_cell.angle_beta   90.00
_cell.angle_gamma   90.00
#
_symmetry.space_group_name_H-M   'P 1'
#
loop_
_entity.id
_entity.type
_entity.pdbx_description
1 polymer ?
#
loop_
_entity_poly.entity_id
_entity_poly.type
_entity_poly.pdbx_seq_one_letter_code
_entity_poly.pdbx_strand_id
1 'polypeptide(L)'
;LMLVQEHIKSPKMGGPIVGMLQDYVSGLYLLTQEERTLDREKALNLLVEAGEYKAELPDKEEISGRELVSLFIPDDISLTINEGEEDEVVIEEGELVKGVLDEDALGDYGGEIIQQLDIEYGADKVAEFLNRVSRVGAIFLTQRGFSISLEDLEISDESTQEIRGIVDDTVGDTEELIKDYEQGRMEAITGKTLEQTREIQITKKLNEAFTEIGDIVAEQVDDSSSAYIMADSGARGSLQNVTTMAGLLGQNSVRDQRIERGYKNRTLSHFKKDELTAKSRGFVSSSILEGLDAQEIFFHQMSQRKALMDKSLRTKTSGYMYRRISNSLQDLKVGYDQTVRNSQGDIVQFRA
;
A
#
# COMPACT_ATOMS: atom_id res chain seq x y z
N LEU A 1 14.93 -10.79 27.23
CA LEU A 1 15.59 -10.75 25.90
C LEU A 1 14.63 -11.17 24.81
N MET A 2 14.18 -12.43 24.74
CA MET A 2 13.28 -12.90 23.66
C MET A 2 11.79 -12.67 23.90
N LEU A 3 11.42 -11.69 24.73
CA LEU A 3 10.00 -11.33 24.92
C LEU A 3 9.55 -10.52 23.70
N VAL A 4 8.26 -10.62 23.34
CA VAL A 4 7.72 -9.95 22.14
C VAL A 4 7.84 -8.44 22.25
N GLN A 5 7.56 -7.86 23.43
CA GLN A 5 7.69 -6.42 23.67
C GLN A 5 9.12 -5.91 23.37
N GLU A 6 10.15 -6.66 23.77
CA GLU A 6 11.57 -6.31 23.53
C GLU A 6 11.97 -6.35 22.03
N HIS A 7 11.05 -6.77 21.17
CA HIS A 7 11.24 -6.90 19.73
C HIS A 7 10.21 -6.13 18.91
N ILE A 8 9.53 -5.14 19.51
CA ILE A 8 8.66 -4.21 18.78
C ILE A 8 9.47 -3.46 17.73
N LYS A 9 10.69 -3.01 18.05
CA LYS A 9 11.60 -2.34 17.13
C LYS A 9 12.64 -3.31 16.58
N SER A 10 12.85 -3.30 15.26
CA SER A 10 13.87 -4.11 14.63
C SER A 10 15.17 -3.33 14.40
N PRO A 11 16.33 -3.81 14.87
CA PRO A 11 17.62 -3.17 14.59
C PRO A 11 18.00 -3.21 13.11
N LYS A 12 17.33 -4.05 12.30
CA LYS A 12 17.55 -4.13 10.85
C LYS A 12 17.09 -2.85 10.12
N MET A 13 15.99 -2.27 10.57
CA MET A 13 15.31 -1.14 9.89
C MET A 13 15.34 0.13 10.71
N GLY A 14 15.54 0.04 12.04
CA GLY A 14 15.46 1.18 12.94
C GLY A 14 14.02 1.65 13.21
N GLY A 15 13.02 0.88 12.77
CA GLY A 15 11.60 1.16 12.95
C GLY A 15 10.83 -0.01 13.59
N PRO A 16 9.54 0.21 13.92
CA PRO A 16 8.67 -0.81 14.49
C PRO A 16 8.38 -1.91 13.46
N ILE A 17 8.35 -3.17 13.91
CA ILE A 17 7.91 -4.35 13.14
C ILE A 17 6.62 -4.96 13.71
N VAL A 18 6.10 -4.36 14.78
CA VAL A 18 4.81 -4.67 15.38
C VAL A 18 4.00 -3.38 15.33
N GLY A 19 2.87 -3.44 14.65
CA GLY A 19 1.90 -2.36 14.55
C GLY A 19 0.49 -2.93 14.38
N MET A 20 -0.47 -2.05 14.15
CA MET A 20 -1.85 -2.41 13.87
C MET A 20 -2.00 -2.76 12.40
N LEU A 21 -2.85 -3.74 12.10
CA LEU A 21 -3.11 -4.19 10.74
C LEU A 21 -4.60 -4.49 10.58
N GLN A 22 -5.11 -4.44 9.35
CA GLN A 22 -6.47 -4.87 8.99
C GLN A 22 -7.54 -4.11 9.79
N ASP A 23 -8.52 -4.82 10.34
CA ASP A 23 -9.70 -4.31 11.05
C ASP A 23 -9.37 -3.27 12.14
N TYR A 24 -8.23 -3.41 12.82
CA TYR A 24 -7.81 -2.43 13.83
C TYR A 24 -7.54 -1.05 13.21
N VAL A 25 -6.87 -1.03 12.05
CA VAL A 25 -6.57 0.20 11.31
C VAL A 25 -7.85 0.77 10.71
N SER A 26 -8.66 -0.05 10.02
CA SER A 26 -9.94 0.43 9.46
C SER A 26 -10.89 0.98 10.53
N GLY A 27 -10.93 0.34 11.70
CA GLY A 27 -11.74 0.80 12.83
C GLY A 27 -11.30 2.15 13.38
N LEU A 28 -9.99 2.36 13.55
CA LEU A 28 -9.43 3.63 14.05
C LEU A 28 -9.51 4.75 13.02
N TYR A 29 -9.23 4.44 11.76
CA TYR A 29 -9.41 5.36 10.64
C TYR A 29 -10.86 5.90 10.62
N LEU A 30 -11.85 5.00 10.61
CA LEU A 30 -13.27 5.39 10.64
C LEU A 30 -13.74 6.06 11.92
N LEU A 31 -13.03 5.84 13.04
CA LEU A 31 -13.32 6.48 14.31
C LEU A 31 -12.77 7.91 14.33
N THR A 32 -11.62 8.16 13.71
CA THR A 32 -10.88 9.43 13.79
C THR A 32 -11.17 10.42 12.66
N GLN A 33 -12.07 10.07 11.74
CA GLN A 33 -12.63 10.99 10.74
C GLN A 33 -13.24 12.25 11.40
N GLU A 34 -13.08 13.41 10.76
CA GLU A 34 -13.43 14.72 11.33
C GLU A 34 -14.91 14.84 11.72
N GLU A 35 -15.80 14.32 10.88
CA GLU A 35 -17.25 14.38 11.09
C GLU A 35 -17.75 13.35 12.13
N ARG A 36 -16.87 12.50 12.65
CA ARG A 36 -17.26 11.37 13.50
C ARG A 36 -17.35 11.77 14.97
N THR A 37 -18.57 12.05 15.40
CA THR A 37 -18.91 12.22 16.82
C THR A 37 -19.73 11.03 17.34
N LEU A 38 -19.57 10.75 18.63
CA LEU A 38 -20.32 9.74 19.36
C LEU A 38 -21.04 10.38 20.54
N ASP A 39 -22.29 9.99 20.76
CA ASP A 39 -23.01 10.31 21.99
C ASP A 39 -22.20 9.82 23.19
N ARG A 40 -22.16 10.61 24.27
CA ARG A 40 -21.42 10.25 25.49
C ARG A 40 -21.74 8.84 26.01
N GLU A 41 -23.00 8.40 25.92
CA GLU A 41 -23.40 7.05 26.32
C GLU A 41 -22.74 5.97 25.45
N LYS A 42 -22.69 6.17 24.13
CA LYS A 42 -22.04 5.25 23.19
C LYS A 42 -20.53 5.23 23.40
N ALA A 43 -19.91 6.39 23.61
CA ALA A 43 -18.49 6.52 23.91
C ALA A 43 -18.13 5.78 25.21
N LEU A 44 -18.91 5.94 26.27
CA LEU A 44 -18.72 5.20 27.52
C LEU A 44 -18.88 3.69 27.33
N ASN A 45 -19.93 3.26 26.62
CA ASN A 45 -20.15 1.84 26.34
C ASN A 45 -18.98 1.23 25.54
N LEU A 46 -18.46 1.95 24.54
CA LEU A 46 -17.30 1.54 23.75
C LEU A 46 -16.04 1.36 24.64
N LEU A 47 -15.75 2.34 25.50
CA LEU A 47 -14.60 2.28 26.42
C LEU A 47 -14.75 1.14 27.44
N VAL A 48 -15.93 0.97 28.02
CA VAL A 48 -16.22 -0.11 28.97
C VAL A 48 -16.03 -1.48 28.31
N GLU A 49 -16.52 -1.65 27.09
CA GLU A 49 -16.35 -2.90 26.32
C GLU A 49 -14.87 -3.14 25.96
N ALA A 50 -14.11 -2.10 25.68
CA ALA A 50 -12.66 -2.17 25.46
C ALA A 50 -11.86 -2.51 26.74
N GLY A 51 -12.49 -2.39 27.91
CA GLY A 51 -11.90 -2.66 29.22
C GLY A 51 -11.34 -1.42 29.91
N GLU A 52 -11.68 -0.22 29.45
CA GLU A 52 -11.18 1.08 29.89
C GLU A 52 -12.08 1.73 30.94
N TYR A 53 -12.30 1.03 32.06
CA TYR A 53 -13.24 1.43 33.12
C TYR A 53 -12.87 2.70 33.89
N LYS A 54 -11.63 3.18 33.74
CA LYS A 54 -11.08 4.33 34.48
C LYS A 54 -10.91 5.57 33.62
N ALA A 55 -11.23 5.48 32.33
CA ALA A 55 -11.10 6.62 31.43
C ALA A 55 -12.10 7.71 31.83
N GLU A 56 -11.59 8.93 32.01
CA GLU A 56 -12.42 10.11 32.28
C GLU A 56 -12.68 10.82 30.95
N LEU A 57 -13.95 10.94 30.58
CA LEU A 57 -14.36 11.64 29.37
C LEU A 57 -14.59 13.13 29.65
N PRO A 58 -14.31 14.02 28.67
CA PRO A 58 -14.69 15.42 28.74
C PRO A 58 -16.19 15.59 29.04
N ASP A 59 -16.55 16.66 29.73
CA ASP A 59 -17.94 16.97 30.11
C ASP A 59 -18.70 17.59 28.92
N LYS A 60 -18.86 16.81 27.85
CA LYS A 60 -19.55 17.16 26.61
C LYS A 60 -20.64 16.13 26.29
N GLU A 61 -21.69 16.53 25.57
CA GLU A 61 -22.76 15.62 25.15
C GLU A 61 -22.33 14.72 23.97
N GLU A 62 -21.57 15.29 23.05
CA GLU A 62 -20.95 14.61 21.91
C GLU A 62 -19.43 14.65 22.04
N ILE A 63 -18.79 13.52 21.75
CA ILE A 63 -17.34 13.33 21.86
C ILE A 63 -16.82 12.90 20.50
N SER A 64 -15.77 13.55 20.02
CA SER A 64 -15.11 13.15 18.77
C SER A 64 -14.36 11.84 18.96
N GLY A 65 -14.31 11.00 17.92
CA GLY A 65 -13.47 9.80 17.99
C GLY A 65 -11.98 10.11 18.11
N ARG A 66 -11.53 11.29 17.66
CA ARG A 66 -10.16 11.78 17.93
C ARG A 66 -9.91 11.95 19.42
N GLU A 67 -10.82 12.62 20.12
CA GLU A 67 -10.75 12.81 21.59
C GLU A 67 -10.72 11.47 22.33
N LEU A 68 -11.42 10.44 21.84
CA LEU A 68 -11.38 9.11 22.43
C LEU A 68 -10.02 8.43 22.29
N VAL A 69 -9.37 8.58 21.13
CA VAL A 69 -8.05 7.99 20.90
C VAL A 69 -6.95 8.76 21.66
N SER A 70 -7.08 10.08 21.78
CA SER A 70 -6.18 10.93 22.59
C SER A 70 -6.01 10.43 24.03
N LEU A 71 -7.04 9.82 24.64
CA LEU A 71 -6.96 9.26 26.00
C LEU A 71 -5.89 8.18 26.19
N PHE A 72 -5.40 7.60 25.09
CA PHE A 72 -4.38 6.57 25.11
C PHE A 72 -2.98 7.12 24.82
N ILE A 73 -2.87 8.33 24.28
CA ILE A 73 -1.61 8.99 23.97
C ILE A 73 -1.16 9.77 25.22
N PRO A 74 0.09 9.63 25.68
CA PRO A 74 0.62 10.42 26.79
C PRO A 74 0.66 11.93 26.49
N ASP A 75 0.36 12.75 27.50
CA ASP A 75 0.22 14.22 27.42
C ASP A 75 1.50 14.98 27.01
N ASP A 76 2.67 14.34 27.04
CA ASP A 76 3.95 14.96 26.68
C ASP A 76 4.39 14.66 25.24
N ILE A 77 3.60 13.89 24.49
CA ILE A 77 3.87 13.58 23.08
C ILE A 77 3.27 14.67 22.20
N SER A 78 4.13 15.28 21.39
CA SER A 78 3.74 16.09 20.24
C SER A 78 4.45 15.58 18.99
N LEU A 79 3.68 15.29 17.95
CA LEU A 79 4.16 14.70 16.70
C LEU A 79 3.31 15.21 15.53
N THR A 80 3.99 15.50 14.42
CA THR A 80 3.35 15.78 13.12
C THR A 80 3.81 14.72 12.14
N ILE A 81 2.85 14.01 11.55
CA ILE A 81 3.05 12.99 10.50
C ILE A 81 2.60 13.60 9.18
N ASN A 82 3.35 13.35 8.10
CA ASN A 82 3.06 13.85 6.74
C ASN A 82 2.88 15.39 6.69
N GLU A 83 3.85 16.13 7.27
CA GLU A 83 3.82 17.60 7.35
C GLU A 83 3.67 18.25 5.97
N GLY A 84 2.58 19.02 5.79
CA GLY A 84 2.28 19.72 4.54
C GLY A 84 1.60 18.89 3.44
N GLU A 85 1.20 17.65 3.75
CA GLU A 85 0.41 16.78 2.85
C GLU A 85 -1.10 16.83 3.24
N GLU A 86 -1.98 16.24 2.43
CA GLU A 86 -3.43 16.29 2.65
C GLU A 86 -3.87 15.45 3.85
N ASP A 87 -3.15 14.36 4.09
CA ASP A 87 -3.29 13.36 5.15
C ASP A 87 -2.50 13.71 6.44
N GLU A 88 -2.10 14.97 6.60
CA GLU A 88 -1.33 15.43 7.77
C GLU A 88 -2.04 15.10 9.10
N VAL A 89 -1.32 14.38 9.97
CA VAL A 89 -1.76 14.03 11.33
C VAL A 89 -0.99 14.86 12.34
N VAL A 90 -1.71 15.59 13.21
CA VAL A 90 -1.11 16.46 14.22
C VAL A 90 -1.57 16.03 15.60
N ILE A 91 -0.60 15.67 16.44
CA ILE A 91 -0.76 15.36 17.86
C ILE A 91 -0.05 16.46 18.64
N GLU A 92 -0.77 17.14 19.53
CA GLU A 92 -0.22 18.17 20.42
C GLU A 92 -0.54 17.81 21.87
N GLU A 93 0.48 17.68 22.72
CA GLU A 93 0.33 17.41 24.15
C GLU A 93 -0.60 16.19 24.42
N GLY A 94 -0.43 15.11 23.65
CA GLY A 94 -1.24 13.89 23.74
C GLY A 94 -2.62 13.98 23.08
N GLU A 95 -3.01 15.13 22.52
CA GLU A 95 -4.29 15.30 21.84
C GLU A 95 -4.15 15.20 20.32
N LEU A 96 -4.91 14.31 19.69
CA LEU A 96 -5.05 14.24 18.23
C LEU A 96 -5.93 15.40 17.73
N VAL A 97 -5.29 16.48 17.28
CA VAL A 97 -5.94 17.71 16.83
C VAL A 97 -6.43 17.59 15.40
N LYS A 98 -5.58 17.04 14.52
CA LYS A 98 -5.83 16.96 13.06
C LYS A 98 -5.43 15.59 12.52
N GLY A 99 -6.11 15.18 11.45
CA GLY A 99 -5.80 13.97 10.69
C GLY A 99 -6.62 12.76 11.12
N VAL A 100 -6.34 11.64 10.47
CA VAL A 100 -6.93 10.33 10.72
C VAL A 100 -5.82 9.35 11.04
N LEU A 101 -6.12 8.30 11.79
CA LEU A 101 -5.13 7.28 12.14
C LEU A 101 -5.21 6.12 11.15
N ASP A 102 -4.24 6.06 10.25
CA ASP A 102 -4.07 5.07 9.19
C ASP A 102 -2.88 4.12 9.46
N GLU A 103 -2.47 3.36 8.44
CA GLU A 103 -1.30 2.49 8.49
C GLU A 103 0.01 3.26 8.69
N ASP A 104 0.13 4.50 8.23
CA ASP A 104 1.36 5.29 8.44
C ASP A 104 1.46 5.77 9.90
N ALA A 105 0.33 6.12 10.52
CA ALA A 105 0.31 6.48 11.94
C ALA A 105 0.55 5.29 12.89
N LEU A 106 -0.02 4.12 12.59
CA LEU A 106 -0.13 2.99 13.53
C LEU A 106 0.28 1.61 12.99
N GLY A 107 0.70 1.52 11.73
CA GLY A 107 1.03 0.26 11.05
C GLY A 107 2.39 -0.31 11.41
N ASP A 108 2.66 -1.52 10.92
CA ASP A 108 4.03 -2.06 11.00
C ASP A 108 4.91 -1.37 9.96
N TYR A 109 6.19 -1.14 10.28
CA TYR A 109 7.16 -0.42 9.44
C TYR A 109 6.88 1.07 9.17
N GLY A 110 5.64 1.55 9.29
CA GLY A 110 5.22 2.95 9.13
C GLY A 110 4.91 3.67 10.44
N GLY A 111 4.40 2.99 11.47
CA GLY A 111 3.82 3.61 12.67
C GLY A 111 4.70 4.62 13.42
N GLU A 112 4.58 5.90 13.07
CA GLU A 112 5.39 6.97 13.67
C GLU A 112 5.07 7.19 15.15
N ILE A 113 3.78 7.06 15.53
CA ILE A 113 3.33 7.15 16.93
C ILE A 113 3.99 6.03 17.75
N ILE A 114 4.05 4.82 17.20
CA ILE A 114 4.68 3.65 17.84
C ILE A 114 6.18 3.91 18.03
N GLN A 115 6.82 4.49 17.01
CA GLN A 115 8.25 4.82 17.07
C GLN A 115 8.55 5.87 18.15
N GLN A 116 7.73 6.92 18.24
CA GLN A 116 7.90 7.96 19.24
C GLN A 116 7.69 7.44 20.67
N LEU A 117 6.63 6.65 20.87
CA LEU A 117 6.35 5.99 22.15
C LEU A 117 7.50 5.06 22.58
N ASP A 118 8.09 4.31 21.66
CA ASP A 118 9.24 3.43 21.96
C ASP A 118 10.48 4.23 22.40
N ILE A 119 10.72 5.39 21.77
CA ILE A 119 11.88 6.25 22.08
C ILE A 119 11.74 6.87 23.47
N GLU A 120 10.56 7.38 23.81
CA GLU A 120 10.35 8.13 25.05
C GLU A 120 10.06 7.22 26.26
N TYR A 121 9.25 6.18 26.05
CA TYR A 121 8.71 5.36 27.13
C TYR A 121 9.18 3.91 27.12
N GLY A 122 9.77 3.46 26.01
CA GLY A 122 10.20 2.08 25.83
C GLY A 122 9.07 1.10 25.54
N ALA A 123 9.48 -0.13 25.25
CA ALA A 123 8.62 -1.12 24.63
C ALA A 123 7.42 -1.59 25.47
N ASP A 124 7.50 -1.58 26.80
CA ASP A 124 6.38 -1.98 27.66
C ASP A 124 5.19 -1.02 27.50
N LYS A 125 5.46 0.28 27.36
CA LYS A 125 4.42 1.29 27.17
C LYS A 125 3.78 1.18 25.78
N VAL A 126 4.59 0.91 24.76
CA VAL A 126 4.10 0.65 23.40
C VAL A 126 3.18 -0.58 23.37
N ALA A 127 3.57 -1.65 24.05
CA ALA A 127 2.74 -2.85 24.14
C ALA A 127 1.40 -2.57 24.86
N GLU A 128 1.42 -1.76 25.92
CA GLU A 128 0.20 -1.30 26.60
C GLU A 128 -0.68 -0.49 25.64
N PHE A 129 -0.11 0.52 24.97
CA PHE A 129 -0.80 1.39 24.03
C PHE A 129 -1.47 0.60 22.90
N LEU A 130 -0.71 -0.27 22.22
CA LEU A 130 -1.22 -1.08 21.12
C LEU A 130 -2.39 -1.97 21.57
N ASN A 131 -2.30 -2.60 22.75
CA ASN A 131 -3.38 -3.44 23.26
C ASN A 131 -4.66 -2.66 23.59
N ARG A 132 -4.54 -1.44 24.10
CA ARG A 132 -5.68 -0.62 24.52
C ARG A 132 -6.38 -0.01 23.30
N VAL A 133 -5.62 0.64 22.42
CA VAL A 133 -6.16 1.33 21.23
C VAL A 133 -6.72 0.34 20.22
N SER A 134 -6.05 -0.79 19.98
CA SER A 134 -6.57 -1.81 19.04
C SER A 134 -7.93 -2.35 19.45
N ARG A 135 -8.20 -2.54 20.75
CA ARG A 135 -9.51 -3.00 21.24
C ARG A 135 -10.60 -1.98 20.94
N VAL A 136 -10.34 -0.70 21.16
CA VAL A 136 -11.30 0.38 20.85
C VAL A 136 -11.63 0.35 19.35
N GLY A 137 -10.62 0.32 18.49
CA GLY A 137 -10.81 0.23 17.04
C GLY A 137 -11.63 -1.00 16.62
N ALA A 138 -11.30 -2.18 17.13
CA ALA A 138 -11.99 -3.42 16.79
C ALA A 138 -13.45 -3.47 17.27
N ILE A 139 -13.71 -3.02 18.50
CA ILE A 139 -15.07 -3.00 19.05
C ILE A 139 -15.92 -1.97 18.31
N PHE A 140 -15.36 -0.79 18.04
CA PHE A 140 -16.04 0.22 17.26
C PHE A 140 -16.42 -0.31 15.86
N LEU A 141 -15.48 -0.96 15.18
CA LEU A 141 -15.75 -1.57 13.87
C LEU A 141 -16.83 -2.66 13.96
N THR A 142 -16.79 -3.47 15.02
CA THR A 142 -17.80 -4.52 15.27
C THR A 142 -19.20 -3.94 15.50
N GLN A 143 -19.31 -2.85 16.26
CA GLN A 143 -20.59 -2.18 16.53
C GLN A 143 -21.14 -1.45 15.30
N ARG A 144 -20.26 -0.81 14.50
CA ARG A 144 -20.63 -0.16 13.23
C ARG A 144 -21.08 -1.19 12.20
N GLY A 145 -20.39 -2.34 12.15
CA GLY A 145 -20.44 -3.27 11.04
C GLY A 145 -19.58 -2.77 9.88
N PHE A 146 -18.85 -3.69 9.25
CA PHE A 146 -18.00 -3.40 8.10
C PHE A 146 -18.04 -4.58 7.13
N SER A 147 -18.32 -4.31 5.86
CA SER A 147 -18.47 -5.34 4.84
C SER A 147 -18.20 -4.76 3.47
N ILE A 148 -17.68 -5.58 2.57
CA ILE A 148 -17.44 -5.22 1.18
C ILE A 148 -18.40 -6.00 0.28
N SER A 149 -18.95 -5.29 -0.71
CA SER A 149 -19.87 -5.77 -1.71
C SER A 149 -19.37 -5.40 -3.11
N LEU A 150 -20.11 -5.80 -4.14
CA LEU A 150 -19.80 -5.38 -5.52
C LEU A 150 -20.12 -3.90 -5.73
N GLU A 151 -21.15 -3.39 -5.06
CA GLU A 151 -21.63 -2.01 -5.17
C GLU A 151 -20.56 -1.01 -4.68
N ASP A 152 -19.70 -1.42 -3.74
CA ASP A 152 -18.56 -0.61 -3.27
C ASP A 152 -17.51 -0.32 -4.37
N LEU A 153 -17.57 -1.05 -5.50
CA LEU A 153 -16.68 -0.92 -6.65
C LEU A 153 -17.41 -0.40 -7.91
N GLU A 154 -18.72 -0.14 -7.81
CA GLU A 154 -19.49 0.41 -8.92
C GLU A 154 -19.21 1.91 -9.05
N ILE A 155 -18.91 2.34 -10.27
CA ILE A 155 -18.69 3.74 -10.63
C ILE A 155 -19.85 4.24 -11.48
N SER A 156 -20.03 5.56 -11.54
CA SER A 156 -21.12 6.15 -12.30
C SER A 156 -21.05 5.81 -13.80
N ASP A 157 -22.21 5.80 -14.47
CA ASP A 157 -22.26 5.60 -15.93
C ASP A 157 -21.51 6.70 -16.69
N GLU A 158 -21.44 7.91 -16.13
CA GLU A 158 -20.69 9.05 -16.67
C GLU A 158 -19.19 8.79 -16.62
N SER A 159 -18.67 8.42 -15.45
CA SER A 159 -17.25 8.07 -15.27
C SER A 159 -16.86 6.83 -16.07
N THR A 160 -17.77 5.86 -16.22
CA THR A 160 -17.53 4.69 -17.09
C THR A 160 -17.36 5.11 -18.55
N GLN A 161 -18.13 6.10 -19.03
CA GLN A 161 -17.98 6.63 -20.38
C GLN A 161 -16.70 7.45 -20.54
N GLU A 162 -16.34 8.24 -19.53
CA GLU A 162 -15.08 8.98 -19.48
C GLU A 162 -13.86 8.06 -19.53
N ILE A 163 -13.83 7.02 -18.69
CA ILE A 163 -12.79 5.99 -18.68
C ILE A 163 -12.65 5.32 -20.05
N ARG A 164 -13.78 4.97 -20.69
CA ARG A 164 -13.76 4.42 -22.05
C ARG A 164 -13.18 5.40 -23.06
N GLY A 165 -13.51 6.68 -22.95
CA GLY A 165 -12.92 7.75 -23.77
C GLY A 165 -11.40 7.82 -23.61
N ILE A 166 -10.89 7.84 -22.37
CA ILE A 166 -9.46 7.87 -22.07
C ILE A 166 -8.74 6.63 -22.63
N VAL A 167 -9.35 5.45 -22.48
CA VAL A 167 -8.81 4.20 -23.03
C VAL A 167 -8.74 4.26 -24.56
N ASP A 168 -9.80 4.69 -25.24
CA ASP A 168 -9.85 4.79 -26.70
C ASP A 168 -8.84 5.82 -27.23
N ASP A 169 -8.74 6.99 -26.60
CA ASP A 169 -7.77 8.03 -26.94
C ASP A 169 -6.34 7.54 -26.72
N THR A 170 -6.08 6.86 -25.60
CA THR A 170 -4.77 6.27 -25.30
C THR A 170 -4.38 5.21 -26.34
N VAL A 171 -5.32 4.34 -26.73
CA VAL A 171 -5.07 3.36 -27.79
C VAL A 171 -4.76 4.08 -29.11
N GLY A 172 -5.51 5.12 -29.46
CA GLY A 172 -5.27 5.98 -30.62
C GLY A 172 -3.88 6.61 -30.62
N ASP A 173 -3.45 7.19 -29.50
CA ASP A 173 -2.13 7.78 -29.31
C ASP A 173 -1.01 6.74 -29.50
N THR A 174 -1.20 5.52 -28.98
CA THR A 174 -0.21 4.45 -29.20
C THR A 174 -0.11 4.03 -30.66
N GLU A 175 -1.23 4.06 -31.41
CA GLU A 175 -1.22 3.82 -32.85
C GLU A 175 -0.51 4.93 -33.63
N GLU A 176 -0.64 6.18 -33.20
CA GLU A 176 0.11 7.31 -33.77
C GLU A 176 1.62 7.14 -33.54
N LEU A 177 2.04 6.78 -32.32
CA LEU A 177 3.45 6.47 -32.03
C LEU A 177 4.00 5.34 -32.89
N ILE A 178 3.19 4.32 -33.19
CA ILE A 178 3.56 3.23 -34.09
C ILE A 178 3.71 3.74 -35.53
N LYS A 179 2.79 4.58 -36.02
CA LYS A 179 2.88 5.20 -37.35
C LYS A 179 4.11 6.08 -37.49
N ASP A 180 4.45 6.85 -36.45
CA ASP A 180 5.63 7.72 -36.41
C ASP A 180 6.92 6.91 -36.46
N TYR A 181 6.96 5.76 -35.77
CA TYR A 181 8.04 4.80 -35.85
C TYR A 181 8.18 4.21 -37.27
N GLU A 182 7.07 3.76 -37.88
CA GLU A 182 7.07 3.18 -39.23
C GLU A 182 7.49 4.19 -40.32
N GLN A 183 7.16 5.47 -40.13
CA GLN A 183 7.54 6.55 -41.04
C GLN A 183 8.95 7.11 -40.77
N GLY A 184 9.65 6.62 -39.75
CA GLY A 184 10.97 7.12 -39.37
C GLY A 184 10.98 8.54 -38.82
N ARG A 185 9.85 9.02 -38.29
CA ARG A 185 9.71 10.36 -37.66
C ARG A 185 10.11 10.36 -36.18
N MET A 186 10.24 9.19 -35.57
CA MET A 186 10.58 9.04 -34.15
C MET A 186 12.08 9.27 -33.90
N GLU A 187 12.39 10.17 -32.96
CA GLU A 187 13.77 10.38 -32.49
C GLU A 187 14.13 9.39 -31.37
N ALA A 188 15.34 8.85 -31.41
CA ALA A 188 15.78 7.90 -30.39
C ALA A 188 16.15 8.63 -29.09
N ILE A 189 15.70 8.09 -27.96
CA ILE A 189 16.16 8.55 -26.64
C ILE A 189 17.65 8.25 -26.50
N THR A 190 18.40 9.15 -25.87
CA THR A 190 19.84 8.99 -25.63
C THR A 190 20.17 7.64 -25.01
N GLY A 191 21.04 6.87 -25.67
CA GLY A 191 21.47 5.55 -25.20
C GLY A 191 20.46 4.41 -25.43
N LYS A 192 19.38 4.65 -26.18
CA LYS A 192 18.38 3.65 -26.57
C LYS A 192 18.30 3.50 -28.09
N THR A 193 17.90 2.32 -28.53
CA THR A 193 17.53 2.09 -29.95
C THR A 193 16.16 2.69 -30.25
N LEU A 194 15.82 2.86 -31.53
CA LEU A 194 14.48 3.31 -31.94
C LEU A 194 13.38 2.36 -31.45
N GLU A 195 13.59 1.04 -31.55
CA GLU A 195 12.65 0.03 -31.04
C GLU A 195 12.42 0.17 -29.53
N GLN A 196 13.51 0.34 -28.75
CA GLN A 196 13.40 0.56 -27.31
C GLN A 196 12.71 1.89 -27.00
N THR A 197 12.97 2.93 -27.78
CA THR A 197 12.34 4.24 -27.61
C THR A 197 10.83 4.14 -27.83
N ARG A 198 10.40 3.46 -28.90
CA ARG A 198 8.99 3.17 -29.17
C ARG A 198 8.34 2.44 -27.99
N GLU A 199 8.96 1.36 -27.51
CA GLU A 199 8.41 0.59 -26.38
C GLU A 199 8.32 1.40 -25.08
N ILE A 200 9.33 2.24 -24.80
CA ILE A 200 9.32 3.12 -23.63
C ILE A 200 8.19 4.14 -23.74
N GLN A 201 8.04 4.81 -24.88
CA GLN A 201 7.00 5.84 -25.09
C GLN A 201 5.59 5.24 -25.01
N ILE A 202 5.36 4.08 -25.65
CA ILE A 202 4.06 3.41 -25.57
C ILE A 202 3.77 2.96 -24.14
N THR A 203 4.72 2.31 -23.47
CA THR A 203 4.51 1.86 -22.07
C THR A 203 4.24 3.03 -21.14
N LYS A 204 4.95 4.15 -21.33
CA LYS A 204 4.73 5.38 -20.56
C LYS A 204 3.29 5.89 -20.75
N LYS A 205 2.83 6.03 -21.99
CA LYS A 205 1.47 6.52 -22.29
C LYS A 205 0.38 5.61 -21.69
N LEU A 206 0.56 4.29 -21.76
CA LEU A 206 -0.36 3.33 -21.18
C LEU A 206 -0.39 3.38 -19.65
N ASN A 207 0.74 3.66 -19.00
CA ASN A 207 0.81 3.82 -17.54
C ASN A 207 0.22 5.17 -17.10
N GLU A 208 0.41 6.25 -17.87
CA GLU A 208 -0.21 7.55 -17.59
C GLU A 208 -1.73 7.44 -17.62
N ALA A 209 -2.29 6.74 -18.61
CA ALA A 209 -3.73 6.47 -18.67
C ALA A 209 -4.23 5.65 -17.47
N PHE A 210 -3.43 4.72 -16.96
CA PHE A 210 -3.78 3.96 -15.76
C PHE A 210 -3.84 4.85 -14.51
N THR A 211 -2.90 5.79 -14.36
CA THR A 211 -2.93 6.77 -13.27
C THR A 211 -4.14 7.69 -13.39
N GLU A 212 -4.40 8.26 -14.57
CA GLU A 212 -5.54 9.16 -14.81
C GLU A 212 -6.89 8.49 -14.50
N ILE A 213 -7.07 7.23 -14.94
CA ILE A 213 -8.27 6.45 -14.59
C ILE A 213 -8.30 6.12 -13.09
N GLY A 214 -7.15 5.94 -12.46
CA GLY A 214 -7.05 5.76 -11.01
C GLY A 214 -7.57 6.95 -10.23
N ASP A 215 -7.24 8.16 -10.67
CA ASP A 215 -7.69 9.41 -10.06
C ASP A 215 -9.22 9.58 -10.21
N ILE A 216 -9.77 9.32 -11.40
CA ILE A 216 -11.23 9.35 -11.64
C ILE A 216 -11.96 8.34 -10.74
N VAL A 217 -11.41 7.13 -10.61
CA VAL A 217 -11.99 6.11 -9.72
C VAL A 217 -11.93 6.57 -8.27
N ALA A 218 -10.82 7.17 -7.83
CA ALA A 218 -10.68 7.66 -6.45
C ALA A 218 -11.67 8.80 -6.14
N GLU A 219 -11.89 9.74 -7.06
CA GLU A 219 -12.81 10.86 -6.88
C GLU A 219 -14.29 10.46 -6.83
N GLN A 220 -14.65 9.34 -7.46
CA GLN A 220 -16.05 8.90 -7.60
C GLN A 220 -16.47 7.92 -6.52
N VAL A 221 -15.52 7.21 -5.91
CA VAL A 221 -15.86 6.23 -4.88
C VAL A 221 -16.27 7.00 -3.63
N ASP A 222 -17.49 6.78 -3.18
CA ASP A 222 -18.04 7.42 -1.99
C ASP A 222 -17.12 7.15 -0.77
N ASP A 223 -16.88 8.16 0.05
CA ASP A 223 -16.06 8.06 1.27
C ASP A 223 -16.57 7.00 2.27
N SER A 224 -17.81 6.53 2.10
CA SER A 224 -18.40 5.42 2.85
C SER A 224 -18.19 4.03 2.23
N SER A 225 -17.64 3.94 1.01
CA SER A 225 -17.31 2.67 0.35
C SER A 225 -16.26 1.92 1.15
N SER A 226 -16.61 0.68 1.52
CA SER A 226 -15.72 -0.13 2.36
C SER A 226 -14.46 -0.56 1.60
N ALA A 227 -14.53 -0.68 0.27
CA ALA A 227 -13.38 -1.00 -0.57
C ALA A 227 -12.36 0.16 -0.57
N TYR A 228 -12.85 1.39 -0.69
CA TYR A 228 -12.02 2.59 -0.64
C TYR A 228 -11.44 2.80 0.75
N ILE A 229 -12.25 2.73 1.80
CA ILE A 229 -11.78 2.87 3.18
C ILE A 229 -10.63 1.89 3.49
N MET A 230 -10.71 0.63 3.05
CA MET A 230 -9.62 -0.33 3.26
C MET A 230 -8.34 0.01 2.50
N ALA A 231 -8.48 0.57 1.30
CA ALA A 231 -7.36 0.93 0.44
C ALA A 231 -6.70 2.24 0.90
N ASP A 232 -7.50 3.23 1.30
CA ASP A 232 -7.06 4.54 1.78
C ASP A 232 -6.42 4.44 3.17
N SER A 233 -7.05 3.72 4.10
CA SER A 233 -6.48 3.50 5.43
C SER A 233 -5.22 2.60 5.46
N GLY A 234 -4.83 2.01 4.32
CA GLY A 234 -3.75 1.01 4.24
C GLY A 234 -4.07 -0.35 4.87
N ALA A 235 -5.25 -0.49 5.49
CA ALA A 235 -5.62 -1.72 6.19
C ALA A 235 -5.59 -2.97 5.31
N ARG A 236 -6.02 -2.84 4.04
CA ARG A 236 -5.91 -3.91 3.04
C ARG A 236 -6.11 -3.44 1.61
N GLY A 237 -5.14 -3.76 0.77
CA GLY A 237 -5.17 -3.40 -0.65
C GLY A 237 -4.64 -1.99 -0.85
N SER A 238 -4.73 -1.49 -2.07
CA SER A 238 -4.33 -0.12 -2.42
C SER A 238 -5.31 0.48 -3.42
N LEU A 239 -5.25 1.79 -3.62
CA LEU A 239 -6.05 2.47 -4.64
C LEU A 239 -5.87 1.84 -6.02
N GLN A 240 -4.65 1.41 -6.37
CA GLN A 240 -4.39 0.68 -7.63
C GLN A 240 -5.20 -0.62 -7.74
N ASN A 241 -5.48 -1.31 -6.63
CA ASN A 241 -6.34 -2.49 -6.64
C ASN A 241 -7.79 -2.10 -6.94
N VAL A 242 -8.29 -1.01 -6.36
CA VAL A 242 -9.63 -0.47 -6.66
C VAL A 242 -9.72 -0.06 -8.13
N THR A 243 -8.72 0.67 -8.65
CA THR A 243 -8.61 1.04 -10.08
C THR A 243 -8.62 -0.19 -10.99
N THR A 244 -7.90 -1.25 -10.62
CA THR A 244 -7.86 -2.51 -11.39
C THR A 244 -9.23 -3.20 -11.42
N MET A 245 -9.99 -3.11 -10.32
CA MET A 245 -11.29 -3.75 -10.21
C MET A 245 -12.38 -2.98 -10.96
N ALA A 246 -12.42 -1.65 -10.80
CA ALA A 246 -13.48 -0.79 -11.33
C ALA A 246 -13.16 -0.16 -12.70
N GLY A 247 -11.92 0.29 -12.92
CA GLY A 247 -11.52 1.10 -14.08
C GLY A 247 -10.91 0.29 -15.23
N LEU A 248 -9.66 -0.15 -15.10
CA LEU A 248 -8.99 -1.02 -16.09
C LEU A 248 -7.89 -1.84 -15.45
N LEU A 249 -7.57 -3.00 -16.04
CA LEU A 249 -6.46 -3.82 -15.56
C LEU A 249 -5.08 -3.32 -16.02
N GLY A 250 -5.02 -2.68 -17.20
CA GLY A 250 -3.81 -2.03 -17.71
C GLY A 250 -2.83 -2.96 -18.44
N GLN A 251 -1.58 -2.51 -18.57
CA GLN A 251 -0.57 -3.19 -19.38
C GLN A 251 0.06 -4.39 -18.67
N ASN A 252 -0.18 -5.59 -19.20
CA ASN A 252 0.47 -6.81 -18.73
C ASN A 252 1.88 -6.95 -19.31
N SER A 253 2.85 -7.30 -18.47
CA SER A 253 4.24 -7.42 -18.89
C SER A 253 4.85 -8.77 -18.49
N VAL A 254 5.74 -9.28 -19.35
CA VAL A 254 6.49 -10.51 -19.11
C VAL A 254 7.97 -10.20 -19.29
N ARG A 255 8.73 -10.28 -18.19
CA ARG A 255 10.15 -9.87 -18.12
C ARG A 255 10.34 -8.38 -18.42
N ASP A 256 9.51 -7.55 -17.79
CA ASP A 256 9.62 -6.09 -17.81
C ASP A 256 9.48 -5.49 -19.22
N GLN A 257 8.80 -6.21 -20.10
CA GLN A 257 8.49 -5.84 -21.48
C GLN A 257 7.04 -6.21 -21.78
N ARG A 258 6.41 -5.46 -22.69
CA ARG A 258 5.11 -5.82 -23.25
C ARG A 258 5.19 -7.19 -23.92
N ILE A 259 4.07 -7.90 -23.98
CA ILE A 259 4.07 -9.30 -24.41
C ILE A 259 4.48 -9.40 -25.88
N GLU A 260 5.61 -10.05 -26.15
CA GLU A 260 6.09 -10.30 -27.51
C GLU A 260 6.07 -11.79 -27.87
N ARG A 261 6.28 -12.65 -26.87
CA ARG A 261 6.46 -14.08 -27.08
C ARG A 261 5.12 -14.77 -27.31
N GLY A 262 5.08 -15.58 -28.37
CA GLY A 262 3.92 -16.39 -28.72
C GLY A 262 4.20 -17.24 -29.96
N TYR A 263 3.47 -16.96 -31.03
CA TYR A 263 3.67 -17.56 -32.34
C TYR A 263 4.76 -16.84 -33.14
N LYS A 264 5.08 -17.34 -34.34
CA LYS A 264 6.06 -16.73 -35.24
C LYS A 264 5.63 -15.29 -35.62
N ASN A 265 6.37 -14.31 -35.10
CA ASN A 265 6.16 -12.86 -35.28
C ASN A 265 4.79 -12.36 -34.83
N ARG A 266 4.15 -12.98 -33.82
CA ARG A 266 2.89 -12.49 -33.26
C ARG A 266 2.62 -13.14 -31.92
N THR A 267 1.86 -12.47 -31.07
CA THR A 267 1.54 -12.97 -29.73
C THR A 267 0.51 -14.10 -29.78
N LEU A 268 -0.63 -13.89 -30.44
CA LEU A 268 -1.69 -14.89 -30.63
C LEU A 268 -1.98 -15.16 -32.11
N SER A 269 -2.62 -16.28 -32.40
CA SER A 269 -3.08 -16.64 -33.75
C SER A 269 -4.13 -15.67 -34.31
N HIS A 270 -4.80 -14.93 -33.42
CA HIS A 270 -5.84 -13.94 -33.73
C HIS A 270 -5.27 -12.61 -34.23
N PHE A 271 -3.99 -12.32 -33.94
CA PHE A 271 -3.33 -11.09 -34.37
C PHE A 271 -2.58 -11.28 -35.68
N LYS A 272 -2.36 -10.16 -36.39
CA LYS A 272 -1.53 -10.13 -37.59
C LYS A 272 -0.06 -10.33 -37.21
N LYS A 273 0.74 -10.70 -38.20
CA LYS A 273 2.20 -10.76 -38.02
C LYS A 273 2.75 -9.36 -37.84
N ASP A 274 3.74 -9.25 -36.98
CA ASP A 274 4.49 -8.03 -36.66
C ASP A 274 3.60 -6.90 -36.09
N GLU A 275 2.43 -7.25 -35.55
CA GLU A 275 1.52 -6.29 -34.92
C GLU A 275 2.10 -5.76 -33.59
N LEU A 276 2.00 -4.44 -33.41
CA LEU A 276 2.59 -3.69 -32.29
C LEU A 276 1.56 -2.95 -31.43
N THR A 277 0.27 -3.06 -31.78
CA THR A 277 -0.87 -2.42 -31.10
C THR A 277 -0.87 -2.77 -29.61
N ALA A 278 -1.41 -1.87 -28.78
CA ALA A 278 -1.53 -2.09 -27.34
C ALA A 278 -2.21 -3.45 -27.04
N LYS A 279 -3.34 -3.72 -27.69
CA LYS A 279 -4.10 -4.98 -27.53
C LYS A 279 -3.30 -6.22 -27.91
N SER A 280 -2.57 -6.19 -29.04
CA SER A 280 -1.76 -7.36 -29.45
C SER A 280 -0.59 -7.63 -28.51
N ARG A 281 -0.14 -6.62 -27.77
CA ARG A 281 1.02 -6.66 -26.86
C ARG A 281 0.63 -6.74 -25.38
N GLY A 282 -0.61 -7.10 -25.06
CA GLY A 282 -1.04 -7.42 -23.70
C GLY A 282 -1.59 -6.25 -22.88
N PHE A 283 -2.00 -5.16 -23.51
CA PHE A 283 -2.83 -4.17 -22.85
C PHE A 283 -4.23 -4.73 -22.64
N VAL A 284 -4.73 -4.61 -21.41
CA VAL A 284 -6.07 -5.06 -21.01
C VAL A 284 -6.88 -3.82 -20.67
N SER A 285 -7.82 -3.50 -21.55
CA SER A 285 -8.67 -2.31 -21.45
C SER A 285 -9.83 -2.50 -20.49
N SER A 286 -10.31 -3.73 -20.31
CA SER A 286 -11.43 -4.02 -19.42
C SER A 286 -11.01 -4.10 -17.95
N SER A 287 -11.97 -3.78 -17.08
CA SER A 287 -11.85 -3.96 -15.63
C SER A 287 -12.24 -5.37 -15.21
N ILE A 288 -11.93 -5.74 -13.95
CA ILE A 288 -12.37 -7.03 -13.40
C ILE A 288 -13.90 -7.08 -13.29
N LEU A 289 -14.53 -5.95 -12.97
CA LEU A 289 -15.98 -5.83 -12.83
C LEU A 289 -16.71 -6.02 -14.17
N GLU A 290 -16.23 -5.38 -15.24
CA GLU A 290 -16.79 -5.55 -16.58
C GLU A 290 -16.56 -6.98 -17.11
N GLY A 291 -15.43 -7.57 -16.72
CA GLY A 291 -15.00 -8.88 -17.18
C GLY A 291 -14.08 -8.79 -18.40
N LEU A 292 -13.21 -9.78 -18.52
CA LEU A 292 -12.11 -9.76 -19.48
C LEU A 292 -12.45 -10.59 -20.73
N ASP A 293 -12.02 -10.12 -21.89
CA ASP A 293 -12.12 -10.89 -23.13
C ASP A 293 -11.15 -12.09 -23.15
N ALA A 294 -11.37 -13.04 -24.06
CA ALA A 294 -10.55 -14.26 -24.10
C ALA A 294 -9.05 -14.00 -24.36
N GLN A 295 -8.70 -12.92 -25.07
CA GLN A 295 -7.31 -12.54 -25.35
C GLN A 295 -6.69 -11.87 -24.13
N GLU A 296 -7.42 -10.97 -23.48
CA GLU A 296 -7.06 -10.26 -22.26
C GLU A 296 -6.82 -11.23 -21.10
N ILE A 297 -7.74 -12.19 -20.87
CA ILE A 297 -7.57 -13.23 -19.86
C ILE A 297 -6.27 -14.00 -20.12
N PHE A 298 -6.00 -14.37 -21.37
CA PHE A 298 -4.81 -15.13 -21.70
C PHE A 298 -3.52 -14.35 -21.42
N PHE A 299 -3.48 -13.07 -21.78
CA PHE A 299 -2.34 -12.19 -21.49
C PHE A 299 -2.17 -11.93 -20.00
N HIS A 300 -3.26 -11.71 -19.27
CA HIS A 300 -3.23 -11.55 -17.83
C HIS A 300 -2.67 -12.79 -17.13
N GLN A 301 -3.11 -13.98 -17.56
CA GLN A 301 -2.61 -15.25 -17.03
C GLN A 301 -1.13 -15.49 -17.35
N MET A 302 -0.62 -15.00 -18.48
CA MET A 302 0.82 -15.04 -18.76
C MET A 302 1.62 -14.25 -17.73
N SER A 303 1.20 -13.03 -17.39
CA SER A 303 1.82 -12.20 -16.36
C SER A 303 1.74 -12.82 -14.98
N GLN A 304 0.55 -13.30 -14.59
CA GLN A 304 0.36 -13.96 -13.29
C GLN A 304 1.26 -15.19 -13.15
N ARG A 305 1.37 -16.01 -14.20
CA ARG A 305 2.25 -17.18 -14.19
C ARG A 305 3.72 -16.80 -14.03
N LYS A 306 4.17 -15.71 -14.66
CA LYS A 306 5.52 -15.17 -14.46
C LYS A 306 5.73 -14.74 -13.01
N ALA A 307 4.78 -14.02 -12.41
CA ALA A 307 4.85 -13.60 -11.01
C ALA A 307 4.94 -14.80 -10.04
N LEU A 308 4.12 -15.84 -10.25
CA LEU A 308 4.15 -17.07 -9.46
C LEU A 308 5.47 -17.84 -9.61
N MET A 309 6.00 -17.90 -10.83
CA MET A 309 7.31 -18.53 -11.10
C MET A 309 8.44 -17.76 -10.42
N ASP A 310 8.44 -16.43 -10.53
CA ASP A 310 9.45 -15.57 -9.90
C ASP A 310 9.45 -15.76 -8.38
N LYS A 311 8.27 -15.82 -7.75
CA LYS A 311 8.14 -16.12 -6.31
C LYS A 311 8.81 -17.44 -5.96
N SER A 312 8.53 -18.49 -6.73
CA SER A 312 9.07 -19.84 -6.50
C SER A 312 10.59 -19.90 -6.68
N LEU A 313 11.14 -19.24 -7.70
CA LEU A 313 12.58 -19.22 -7.97
C LEU A 313 13.36 -18.37 -6.96
N ARG A 314 12.76 -17.27 -6.49
CA ARG A 314 13.40 -16.37 -5.52
C ARG A 314 13.55 -17.03 -4.16
N THR A 315 12.61 -17.87 -3.71
CA THR A 315 12.68 -18.56 -2.40
C THR A 315 13.94 -19.40 -2.20
N LYS A 316 14.34 -20.18 -3.22
CA LYS A 316 15.56 -21.01 -3.12
C LYS A 316 16.80 -20.14 -3.02
N THR A 317 16.87 -19.09 -3.84
CA THR A 317 18.04 -18.20 -3.92
C THR A 317 18.19 -17.38 -2.64
N SER A 318 17.08 -16.82 -2.12
CA SER A 318 17.09 -16.01 -0.89
C SER A 318 17.50 -16.84 0.33
N GLY A 319 16.95 -18.06 0.49
CA GLY A 319 17.32 -18.94 1.60
C GLY A 319 18.80 -19.37 1.56
N TYR A 320 19.32 -19.66 0.37
CA TYR A 320 20.74 -19.99 0.21
C TYR A 320 21.65 -18.78 0.49
N MET A 321 21.28 -17.59 0.00
CA MET A 321 21.97 -16.33 0.31
C MET A 321 22.00 -16.07 1.82
N TYR A 322 20.85 -16.16 2.48
CA TYR A 322 20.72 -15.98 3.92
C TYR A 322 21.66 -16.92 4.68
N ARG A 323 21.64 -18.23 4.35
CA ARG A 323 22.53 -19.21 5.00
C ARG A 323 24.00 -18.89 4.80
N ARG A 324 24.40 -18.45 3.60
CA ARG A 324 25.79 -18.06 3.33
C ARG A 324 26.20 -16.85 4.17
N ILE A 325 25.39 -15.80 4.17
CA ILE A 325 25.67 -14.57 4.93
C ILE A 325 25.69 -14.88 6.43
N SER A 326 24.67 -15.56 6.95
CA SER A 326 24.58 -15.94 8.36
C SER A 326 25.79 -16.77 8.80
N ASN A 327 26.16 -17.83 8.05
CA ASN A 327 27.32 -18.64 8.38
C ASN A 327 28.65 -17.89 8.28
N SER A 328 28.75 -16.89 7.39
CA SER A 328 29.96 -16.07 7.23
C SER A 328 30.10 -14.99 8.30
N LEU A 329 29.01 -14.57 8.94
CA LEU A 329 29.00 -13.50 9.95
C LEU A 329 28.73 -14.01 11.38
N GLN A 330 28.44 -15.30 11.56
CA GLN A 330 28.04 -15.87 12.86
C GLN A 330 29.09 -15.72 13.97
N ASP A 331 30.36 -15.57 13.61
CA ASP A 331 31.46 -15.48 14.57
C ASP A 331 31.81 -14.04 14.95
N LEU A 332 31.17 -13.05 14.33
CA LEU A 332 31.32 -11.65 14.68
C LEU A 332 30.58 -11.34 15.99
N LYS A 333 31.29 -10.72 16.93
CA LYS A 333 30.72 -10.25 18.20
C LYS A 333 31.29 -8.90 18.61
N VAL A 334 30.50 -8.14 19.35
CA VAL A 334 30.94 -6.90 19.99
C VAL A 334 31.69 -7.24 21.29
N GLY A 335 32.93 -6.79 21.40
CA GLY A 335 33.75 -6.91 22.61
C GLY A 335 33.40 -5.84 23.67
N TYR A 336 33.87 -6.04 24.90
CA TYR A 336 33.69 -5.05 25.99
C TYR A 336 34.35 -3.69 25.69
N ASP A 337 35.32 -3.65 24.78
CA ASP A 337 35.98 -2.44 24.29
C ASP A 337 35.26 -1.78 23.10
N GLN A 338 34.02 -2.20 22.80
CA GLN A 338 33.20 -1.76 21.67
C GLN A 338 33.77 -2.10 20.28
N THR A 339 34.83 -2.91 20.18
CA THR A 339 35.33 -3.40 18.90
C THR A 339 34.53 -4.61 18.42
N VAL A 340 34.29 -4.73 17.11
CA VAL A 340 33.70 -5.94 16.51
C VAL A 340 34.82 -6.86 16.07
N ARG A 341 34.82 -8.09 16.59
CA ARG A 341 35.88 -9.08 16.33
C ARG A 341 35.34 -10.39 15.82
N ASN A 342 36.14 -11.08 15.01
CA ASN A 342 35.88 -12.46 14.59
C ASN A 342 36.29 -13.46 15.68
N SER A 343 36.10 -14.76 15.41
CA SER A 343 36.49 -15.85 16.32
C SER A 343 37.99 -15.96 16.59
N GLN A 344 38.84 -15.44 15.69
CA GLN A 344 40.31 -15.44 15.83
C GLN A 344 40.84 -14.24 16.64
N GLY A 345 39.98 -13.26 16.93
CA GLY A 345 40.33 -12.05 17.66
C GLY A 345 40.75 -10.88 16.77
N ASP A 346 40.69 -11.02 15.44
CA ASP A 346 40.94 -9.93 14.51
C ASP A 346 39.82 -8.90 14.59
N ILE A 347 40.20 -7.62 14.51
CA ILE A 347 39.26 -6.50 14.53
C ILE A 347 38.71 -6.30 13.12
N VAL A 348 37.38 -6.41 12.99
CA VAL A 348 36.64 -6.15 11.74
C VAL A 348 36.12 -4.72 11.71
N GLN A 349 35.66 -4.20 12.86
CA GLN A 349 35.29 -2.79 13.03
C GLN A 349 35.83 -2.27 14.37
N PHE A 350 36.39 -1.07 14.37
CA PHE A 350 36.94 -0.44 15.57
C PHE A 350 35.86 0.07 16.54
N ARG A 351 34.62 0.24 16.06
CA ARG A 351 33.47 0.68 16.85
C ARG A 351 32.20 0.04 16.31
N ALA A 352 31.38 -0.48 17.21
CA ALA A 352 30.06 -1.05 16.93
C ALA A 352 29.00 0.04 16.73
#